data_AF-A0A2T0WHF5-F1
#
_entry.id   AF-A0A2T0WHF5-F1
#
_cell.length_a   1.000
_cell.length_b   1.000
_cell.length_c   1.000
_cell.angle_alpha   90.00
_cell.angle_beta   90.00
_cell.angle_gamma   90.00
#
_symmetry.space_group_name_H-M   'P 1'
#
loop_
_entity.id
_entity.type
_entity.pdbx_description
1 polymer ?
#
loop_
_entity_poly.entity_id
_entity_poly.type
_entity_poly.pdbx_seq_one_letter_code
_entity_poly.pdbx_strand_id
1 'polypeptide(L)'
;MTIPTAAQIFALLKKAAPRPTSEAPQDACGIYGLYDHTGTFCYIGATASGAETFYTRIHQQHRTGSETGPHYFARAYNTGRMWRQPDDPVTKADGDIAKRLRDEFIGFYCAAVWVPLPDHADIAALQAEVVALAPAEMVSWNRRGTTEYDEPTELVDALVERLALGAYERAALGRQRDRARTTEPSGAALASGLPPLPKGPFRFFALDVETANSDRSSICQVGVACVRHDRQIETWVTLVDPQTGRWRFSDLHGITNAMVQGAPTIDVVIDGLDRLLAGQTVYQHSGFDRSAIRAACAGLGRLEPEWDWLNSVSVARRAWPELSGNGGHGLASLKAYLGLRFEHHDAGEDARAAAEVVLLAERGISGGVDRYDVLDDGDY
;
A
#
# COMPACT_ATOMS: atom_id res chain seq x y z
N MET A 1 31.88 -34.54 17.69
CA MET A 1 30.55 -34.49 18.36
C MET A 1 29.69 -35.57 17.77
N THR A 2 28.96 -36.32 18.59
CA THR A 2 27.98 -37.32 18.12
C THR A 2 26.81 -36.60 17.46
N ILE A 3 26.38 -37.06 16.28
CA ILE A 3 25.22 -36.48 15.58
C ILE A 3 23.94 -36.85 16.37
N PRO A 4 23.09 -35.87 16.76
CA PRO A 4 21.85 -36.16 17.46
C PRO A 4 20.86 -36.90 16.56
N THR A 5 20.06 -37.79 17.16
CA THR A 5 18.96 -38.49 16.48
C THR A 5 17.85 -37.52 16.06
N ALA A 6 17.02 -37.91 15.09
CA ALA A 6 15.86 -37.12 14.66
C ALA A 6 14.92 -36.76 15.84
N ALA A 7 14.68 -37.69 16.76
CA ALA A 7 13.86 -37.43 17.96
C ALA A 7 14.48 -36.38 18.88
N GLN A 8 15.80 -36.40 19.06
CA GLN A 8 16.52 -35.38 19.85
C GLN A 8 16.47 -34.01 19.16
N ILE A 9 16.67 -33.96 17.84
CA ILE A 9 16.57 -32.72 17.05
C ILE A 9 15.17 -32.13 17.16
N PHE A 10 14.13 -32.96 16.99
CA PHE A 10 12.75 -32.51 17.12
C PHE A 10 12.43 -31.97 18.52
N ALA A 11 12.90 -32.66 19.57
CA ALA A 11 12.76 -32.17 20.95
C ALA A 11 13.48 -30.84 21.19
N LEU A 12 14.67 -30.65 20.60
CA LEU A 12 15.42 -29.39 20.67
C LEU A 12 14.68 -28.25 19.95
N LEU A 13 14.15 -28.48 18.74
CA LEU A 13 13.37 -27.49 18.01
C LEU A 13 12.13 -27.03 18.79
N LYS A 14 11.44 -27.96 19.46
CA LYS A 14 10.26 -27.66 20.30
C LYS A 14 10.60 -26.90 21.58
N LYS A 15 11.78 -27.15 22.15
CA LYS A 15 12.22 -26.52 23.40
C LYS A 15 12.86 -25.14 23.18
N ALA A 16 13.41 -24.90 21.99
CA ALA A 16 14.04 -23.63 21.65
C ALA A 16 13.01 -22.48 21.66
N ALA A 17 13.39 -21.35 22.24
CA ALA A 17 12.60 -20.12 22.15
C ALA A 17 12.64 -19.60 20.70
N PRO A 18 11.48 -19.30 20.08
CA PRO A 18 11.44 -18.65 18.77
C PRO A 18 12.15 -17.29 18.82
N ARG A 19 12.96 -17.01 17.79
CA ARG A 19 13.73 -15.77 17.68
C ARG A 19 13.47 -15.07 16.34
N PRO A 20 13.68 -13.75 16.26
CA PRO A 20 13.63 -13.02 15.01
C PRO A 20 14.51 -13.66 13.92
N THR A 21 14.03 -13.66 12.68
CA THR A 21 14.77 -14.26 11.55
C THR A 21 16.15 -13.62 11.34
N SER A 22 16.32 -12.35 11.71
CA SER A 22 17.60 -11.61 11.65
C SER A 22 18.68 -12.15 12.59
N GLU A 23 18.30 -12.92 13.61
CA GLU A 23 19.24 -13.53 14.56
C GLU A 23 19.73 -14.92 14.12
N ALA A 24 19.28 -15.40 12.96
CA ALA A 24 19.74 -16.67 12.42
C ALA A 24 21.27 -16.66 12.20
N PRO A 25 22.01 -17.72 12.60
CA PRO A 25 23.46 -17.78 12.47
C PRO A 25 23.93 -17.65 11.02
N GLN A 26 25.00 -16.88 10.83
CA GLN A 26 25.62 -16.67 9.51
C GLN A 26 26.71 -17.70 9.20
N ASP A 27 27.09 -18.52 10.16
CA ASP A 27 28.23 -19.44 10.12
C ASP A 27 27.85 -20.89 10.50
N ALA A 28 26.56 -21.21 10.51
CA ALA A 28 26.07 -22.55 10.84
C ALA A 28 24.99 -23.05 9.86
N CYS A 29 24.96 -24.37 9.70
CA CYS A 29 23.94 -25.12 8.97
C CYS A 29 23.27 -26.17 9.88
N GLY A 30 22.18 -26.78 9.41
CA GLY A 30 21.44 -27.78 10.18
C GLY A 30 19.95 -27.75 9.91
N ILE A 31 19.14 -28.05 10.93
CA ILE A 31 17.67 -28.12 10.80
C ILE A 31 17.05 -26.94 11.54
N TYR A 32 16.04 -26.31 10.93
CA TYR A 32 15.32 -25.18 11.49
C TYR A 32 13.81 -25.36 11.43
N GLY A 33 13.11 -24.59 12.26
CA GLY A 33 11.67 -24.46 12.31
C GLY A 33 11.23 -23.02 12.07
N LEU A 34 10.10 -22.81 11.41
CA LEU A 34 9.50 -21.48 11.23
C LEU A 34 8.21 -21.37 12.04
N TYR A 35 8.03 -20.19 12.63
CA TYR A 35 6.84 -19.79 13.37
C TYR A 35 6.13 -18.65 12.64
N ASP A 36 4.82 -18.78 12.47
CA ASP A 36 3.99 -17.74 11.87
C ASP A 36 3.67 -16.60 12.86
N HIS A 37 2.89 -15.61 12.40
CA HIS A 37 2.50 -14.43 13.17
C HIS A 37 1.65 -14.72 14.41
N THR A 38 1.10 -15.92 14.51
CA THR A 38 0.32 -16.37 15.69
C THR A 38 1.17 -17.11 16.71
N GLY A 39 2.46 -17.32 16.41
CA GLY A 39 3.35 -18.16 17.22
C GLY A 39 3.14 -19.65 16.98
N THR A 40 2.50 -20.05 15.87
CA THR A 40 2.34 -21.45 15.50
C THR A 40 3.58 -21.94 14.75
N PHE A 41 4.15 -23.07 15.16
CA PHE A 41 5.22 -23.75 14.42
C PHE A 41 4.60 -24.34 13.15
N CYS A 42 5.05 -23.96 11.95
CA CYS A 42 4.36 -24.35 10.70
C CYS A 42 5.23 -25.10 9.68
N TYR A 43 6.56 -25.05 9.83
CA TYR A 43 7.47 -25.60 8.83
C TYR A 43 8.78 -26.10 9.45
N ILE A 44 9.26 -27.25 8.99
CA ILE A 44 10.61 -27.75 9.28
C ILE A 44 11.42 -27.79 7.99
N GLY A 45 12.58 -27.15 8.00
CA GLY A 45 13.51 -27.12 6.88
C GLY A 45 14.93 -27.44 7.30
N ALA A 46 15.81 -27.55 6.31
CA ALA A 46 17.22 -27.83 6.51
C ALA A 46 18.09 -26.91 5.64
N THR A 47 19.34 -26.73 6.07
CA THR A 47 20.41 -26.19 5.24
C THR A 47 21.62 -27.11 5.32
N ALA A 48 22.25 -27.39 4.18
CA ALA A 48 23.18 -28.51 4.04
C ALA A 48 24.66 -28.14 3.94
N SER A 49 25.01 -26.84 3.88
CA SER A 49 26.41 -26.41 3.74
C SER A 49 26.66 -25.02 4.30
N GLY A 50 27.94 -24.68 4.53
CA GLY A 50 28.34 -23.32 4.90
C GLY A 50 28.07 -22.24 3.84
N ALA A 51 27.74 -22.62 2.60
CA ALA A 51 27.28 -21.68 1.58
C ALA A 51 25.78 -21.34 1.70
N GLU A 52 25.00 -22.22 2.36
CA GLU A 52 23.59 -22.02 2.68
C GLU A 52 23.41 -22.04 4.20
N THR A 53 23.73 -20.93 4.85
CA THR A 53 23.61 -20.85 6.32
C THR A 53 22.15 -20.67 6.74
N PHE A 54 21.87 -20.80 8.04
CA PHE A 54 20.56 -20.46 8.58
C PHE A 54 20.15 -19.04 8.20
N TYR A 55 21.06 -18.06 8.29
CA TYR A 55 20.77 -16.68 7.88
C TYR A 55 20.36 -16.58 6.41
N THR A 56 21.14 -17.17 5.50
CA THR A 56 20.82 -17.15 4.07
C THR A 56 19.44 -17.77 3.81
N ARG A 57 19.14 -18.92 4.41
CA ARG A 57 17.88 -19.62 4.15
C ARG A 57 16.67 -18.99 4.83
N ILE A 58 16.79 -18.62 6.11
CA ILE A 58 15.67 -18.12 6.90
C ILE A 58 15.44 -16.63 6.60
N HIS A 59 16.49 -15.82 6.68
CA HIS A 59 16.38 -14.36 6.59
C HIS A 59 16.40 -13.84 5.15
N GLN A 60 17.31 -14.33 4.30
CA GLN A 60 17.43 -13.79 2.93
C GLN A 60 16.49 -14.47 1.93
N GLN A 61 16.11 -15.72 2.19
CA GLN A 61 15.26 -16.50 1.30
C GLN A 61 13.82 -16.58 1.81
N HIS A 62 13.53 -17.21 2.95
CA HIS A 62 12.14 -17.33 3.40
C HIS A 62 11.47 -15.98 3.61
N ARG A 63 12.14 -15.00 4.25
CA ARG A 63 11.61 -13.64 4.48
C ARG A 63 11.59 -12.79 3.20
N THR A 64 12.75 -12.55 2.58
CA THR A 64 12.87 -11.53 1.51
C THR A 64 12.83 -12.07 0.08
N GLY A 65 12.74 -13.39 -0.09
CA GLY A 65 12.76 -14.07 -1.39
C GLY A 65 11.54 -13.78 -2.28
N SER A 66 11.55 -14.38 -3.47
CA SER A 66 10.40 -14.33 -4.36
C SER A 66 9.21 -15.12 -3.79
N GLU A 67 8.01 -14.73 -4.17
CA GLU A 67 6.76 -15.40 -3.83
C GLU A 67 6.61 -16.73 -4.61
N THR A 68 7.44 -16.88 -5.65
CA THR A 68 7.64 -18.09 -6.43
C THR A 68 8.77 -18.93 -5.80
N GLY A 69 8.53 -20.23 -5.61
CA GLY A 69 9.52 -21.16 -5.04
C GLY A 69 9.31 -21.52 -3.56
N PRO A 70 10.29 -22.17 -2.91
CA PRO A 70 10.18 -22.68 -1.54
C PRO A 70 10.45 -21.60 -0.47
N HIS A 71 9.91 -20.40 -0.65
CA HIS A 71 10.08 -19.26 0.26
C HIS A 71 8.81 -19.04 1.10
N TYR A 72 8.61 -19.93 2.08
CA TYR A 72 7.30 -20.03 2.74
C TYR A 72 6.78 -18.76 3.41
N PHE A 73 7.59 -17.91 4.07
CA PHE A 73 7.05 -16.65 4.60
C PHE A 73 6.61 -15.70 3.48
N ALA A 74 7.48 -15.43 2.50
CA ALA A 74 7.17 -14.56 1.37
C ALA A 74 5.90 -15.01 0.64
N ARG A 75 5.71 -16.33 0.46
CA ARG A 75 4.52 -16.90 -0.17
C ARG A 75 3.28 -16.82 0.72
N ALA A 76 3.39 -17.20 1.99
CA ALA A 76 2.24 -17.27 2.89
C ALA A 76 1.64 -15.90 3.19
N TYR A 77 2.47 -14.85 3.19
CA TYR A 77 2.05 -13.46 3.44
C TYR A 77 1.95 -12.61 2.17
N ASN A 78 1.96 -13.21 0.98
CA ASN A 78 1.62 -12.49 -0.25
C ASN A 78 0.10 -12.33 -0.37
N THR A 79 -0.50 -11.55 0.53
CA THR A 79 -1.96 -11.42 0.68
C THR A 79 -2.36 -9.98 0.99
N GLY A 80 -3.58 -9.59 0.63
CA GLY A 80 -4.13 -8.27 0.91
C GLY A 80 -3.18 -7.13 0.54
N ARG A 81 -2.90 -6.22 1.47
CA ARG A 81 -1.97 -5.08 1.29
C ARG A 81 -0.52 -5.48 1.05
N MET A 82 -0.13 -6.69 1.44
CA MET A 82 1.21 -7.26 1.25
C MET A 82 1.33 -8.07 -0.06
N TRP A 83 0.24 -8.15 -0.82
CA TRP A 83 0.22 -8.86 -2.10
C TRP A 83 0.98 -8.10 -3.18
N ARG A 84 1.69 -8.84 -4.02
CA ARG A 84 2.15 -8.39 -5.32
C ARG A 84 2.15 -9.52 -6.34
N GLN A 85 2.08 -9.15 -7.61
CA GLN A 85 2.43 -10.03 -8.71
C GLN A 85 3.94 -9.92 -9.01
N PRO A 86 4.70 -11.03 -9.02
CA PRO A 86 6.09 -11.02 -9.46
C PRO A 86 6.20 -10.58 -10.92
N ASP A 87 7.27 -9.83 -11.23
CA ASP A 87 7.68 -9.47 -12.60
C ASP A 87 6.64 -8.72 -13.44
N ASP A 88 5.69 -8.04 -12.80
CA ASP A 88 4.75 -7.13 -13.46
C ASP A 88 5.31 -5.68 -13.48
N PRO A 89 5.74 -5.15 -14.64
CA PRO A 89 6.28 -3.80 -14.72
C PRO A 89 5.24 -2.73 -14.40
N VAL A 90 3.95 -3.00 -14.65
CA VAL A 90 2.85 -2.03 -14.47
C VAL A 90 2.60 -1.79 -12.99
N THR A 91 2.70 -2.84 -12.18
CA THR A 91 2.41 -2.77 -10.74
C THR A 91 3.68 -2.72 -9.89
N LYS A 92 4.86 -2.61 -10.52
CA LYS A 92 6.16 -2.72 -9.85
C LYS A 92 6.33 -1.74 -8.69
N ALA A 93 6.02 -0.45 -8.88
CA ALA A 93 6.21 0.55 -7.82
C ALA A 93 5.36 0.25 -6.57
N ASP A 94 4.07 -0.05 -6.77
CA ASP A 94 3.17 -0.45 -5.70
C ASP A 94 3.59 -1.80 -5.09
N GLY A 95 4.01 -2.74 -5.93
CA GLY A 95 4.44 -4.08 -5.54
C GLY A 95 5.71 -4.06 -4.69
N ASP A 96 6.65 -3.16 -4.98
CA ASP A 96 7.86 -2.96 -4.19
C ASP A 96 7.52 -2.43 -2.78
N ILE A 97 6.50 -1.57 -2.64
CA ILE A 97 5.98 -1.10 -1.34
C ILE A 97 5.31 -2.23 -0.57
N ALA A 98 4.44 -3.01 -1.23
CA ALA A 98 3.80 -4.17 -0.62
C ALA A 98 4.82 -5.23 -0.17
N LYS A 99 5.85 -5.49 -1.00
CA LYS A 99 6.97 -6.36 -0.63
C LYS A 99 7.69 -5.84 0.61
N ARG A 100 8.01 -4.55 0.66
CA ARG A 100 8.69 -3.95 1.83
C ARG A 100 7.84 -4.09 3.09
N LEU A 101 6.54 -3.82 3.02
CA LEU A 101 5.62 -4.02 4.14
C LEU A 101 5.61 -5.48 4.59
N ARG A 102 5.55 -6.43 3.65
CA ARG A 102 5.60 -7.87 3.96
C ARG A 102 6.90 -8.29 4.62
N ASP A 103 8.03 -7.84 4.10
CA ASP A 103 9.35 -8.15 4.63
C ASP A 103 9.50 -7.61 6.06
N GLU A 104 8.93 -6.44 6.37
CA GLU A 104 8.83 -5.90 7.73
C GLU A 104 7.86 -6.70 8.60
N PHE A 105 6.69 -7.06 8.08
CA PHE A 105 5.70 -7.88 8.80
C PHE A 105 6.29 -9.21 9.26
N ILE A 106 6.98 -9.91 8.36
CA ILE A 106 7.67 -11.15 8.68
C ILE A 106 8.79 -10.89 9.70
N GLY A 107 9.50 -9.77 9.59
CA GLY A 107 10.56 -9.40 10.54
C GLY A 107 10.04 -9.14 11.96
N PHE A 108 8.87 -8.52 12.11
CA PHE A 108 8.29 -8.16 13.40
C PHE A 108 7.48 -9.28 14.05
N TYR A 109 6.73 -10.04 13.26
CA TYR A 109 5.72 -10.96 13.80
C TYR A 109 6.04 -12.44 13.61
N CYS A 110 6.96 -12.79 12.70
CA CYS A 110 7.36 -14.18 12.49
C CYS A 110 8.71 -14.49 13.15
N ALA A 111 8.94 -15.77 13.43
CA ALA A 111 10.14 -16.20 14.13
C ALA A 111 10.67 -17.54 13.59
N ALA A 112 11.86 -17.91 14.03
CA ALA A 112 12.47 -19.19 13.71
C ALA A 112 13.20 -19.79 14.92
N VAL A 113 13.42 -21.10 14.84
CA VAL A 113 14.28 -21.89 15.74
C VAL A 113 15.24 -22.71 14.90
N TRP A 114 16.38 -23.10 15.45
CA TRP A 114 17.39 -23.85 14.72
C TRP A 114 18.21 -24.76 15.63
N VAL A 115 18.66 -25.87 15.06
CA VAL A 115 19.56 -26.85 15.67
C VAL A 115 20.76 -26.99 14.73
N PRO A 116 21.92 -26.40 15.07
CA PRO A 116 23.14 -26.58 14.30
C PRO A 116 23.56 -28.04 14.24
N LEU A 117 23.97 -28.48 13.06
CA LEU A 117 24.49 -29.83 12.83
C LEU A 117 25.88 -29.73 12.19
N PRO A 118 26.77 -30.70 12.43
CA PRO A 118 28.08 -30.69 11.80
C PRO A 118 27.96 -30.99 10.30
N ASP A 119 28.85 -30.42 9.49
CA ASP A 119 28.80 -30.50 8.01
C ASP A 119 28.87 -31.92 7.43
N HIS A 120 29.30 -32.92 8.22
CA HIS A 120 29.35 -34.33 7.83
C HIS A 120 28.07 -35.12 8.18
N ALA A 121 27.06 -34.47 8.78
CA ALA A 121 25.79 -35.10 9.04
C ALA A 121 24.96 -35.25 7.75
N ASP A 122 24.20 -36.33 7.65
CA ASP A 122 23.17 -36.46 6.61
C ASP A 122 21.93 -35.64 7.02
N ILE A 123 22.04 -34.31 6.87
CA ILE A 123 21.03 -33.34 7.30
C ILE A 123 19.71 -33.57 6.56
N ALA A 124 19.76 -33.99 5.29
CA ALA A 124 18.57 -34.25 4.49
C ALA A 124 17.79 -35.46 5.02
N ALA A 125 18.47 -36.56 5.32
CA ALA A 125 17.84 -37.73 5.93
C ALA A 125 17.26 -37.41 7.31
N LEU A 126 18.02 -36.71 8.16
CA LEU A 126 17.56 -36.27 9.48
C LEU A 126 16.33 -35.36 9.37
N GLN A 127 16.28 -34.43 8.42
CA GLN A 127 15.13 -33.56 8.20
C GLN A 127 13.88 -34.34 7.79
N ALA A 128 14.02 -35.33 6.92
CA ALA A 128 12.90 -36.19 6.53
C ALA A 128 12.33 -36.96 7.73
N GLU A 129 13.20 -37.54 8.57
CA GLU A 129 12.79 -38.22 9.80
C GLU A 129 12.14 -37.27 10.81
N VAL A 130 12.69 -36.07 11.00
CA VAL A 130 12.11 -35.04 11.89
C VAL A 130 10.71 -34.64 11.42
N VAL A 131 10.51 -34.44 10.11
CA VAL A 131 9.19 -34.11 9.53
C VAL A 131 8.19 -35.27 9.70
N ALA A 132 8.66 -36.52 9.65
CA ALA A 132 7.82 -37.70 9.87
C ALA A 132 7.38 -37.83 11.34
N LEU A 133 8.23 -37.42 12.29
CA LEU A 133 7.90 -37.38 13.72
C LEU A 133 6.96 -36.22 14.10
N ALA A 134 6.97 -35.14 13.34
CA ALA A 134 6.21 -33.94 13.66
C ALA A 134 4.69 -34.11 13.43
N PRO A 135 3.85 -33.63 14.37
CA PRO A 135 2.41 -33.52 14.17
C PRO A 135 2.05 -32.69 12.93
N ALA A 136 0.90 -32.97 12.30
CA ALA A 136 0.55 -32.38 11.00
C ALA A 136 0.44 -30.85 11.04
N GLU A 137 0.00 -30.30 12.17
CA GLU A 137 -0.07 -28.87 12.43
C GLU A 137 1.31 -28.20 12.41
N MET A 138 2.34 -28.88 12.90
CA MET A 138 3.71 -28.36 12.99
C MET A 138 4.45 -28.31 11.65
N VAL A 139 3.96 -29.06 10.68
CA VAL A 139 4.54 -29.20 9.34
C VAL A 139 3.48 -28.94 8.27
N SER A 140 2.53 -28.05 8.59
CA SER A 140 1.42 -27.67 7.73
C SER A 140 1.94 -27.14 6.38
N TRP A 141 3.04 -26.37 6.38
CA TRP A 141 3.68 -25.85 5.18
C TRP A 141 4.58 -26.87 4.45
N ASN A 142 4.98 -27.97 5.10
CA ASN A 142 5.67 -29.08 4.43
C ASN A 142 4.70 -29.98 3.67
N ARG A 143 3.48 -30.20 4.20
CA ARG A 143 2.51 -31.20 3.71
C ARG A 143 1.43 -30.61 2.82
N ARG A 144 1.00 -29.38 3.10
CA ARG A 144 0.11 -28.61 2.23
C ARG A 144 0.99 -27.58 1.53
N GLY A 145 0.88 -27.46 0.20
CA GLY A 145 1.36 -26.25 -0.46
C GLY A 145 0.78 -25.06 0.32
N THR A 146 1.64 -24.12 0.74
CA THR A 146 1.34 -23.11 1.75
C THR A 146 -0.08 -22.58 1.60
N THR A 147 -0.90 -22.72 2.65
CA THR A 147 -2.22 -22.10 2.70
C THR A 147 -1.95 -20.60 2.73
N GLU A 148 -2.41 -19.87 1.70
CA GLU A 148 -2.32 -18.41 1.69
C GLU A 148 -3.12 -17.90 2.89
N TYR A 149 -2.51 -17.07 3.73
CA TYR A 149 -3.22 -16.49 4.87
C TYR A 149 -4.16 -15.39 4.38
N ASP A 150 -5.29 -15.24 5.07
CA ASP A 150 -5.97 -13.95 5.06
C ASP A 150 -5.04 -12.88 5.65
N GLU A 151 -5.18 -11.64 5.20
CA GLU A 151 -4.36 -10.55 5.72
C GLU A 151 -4.63 -10.33 7.22
N PRO A 152 -3.61 -10.41 8.10
CA PRO A 152 -3.74 -10.10 9.53
C PRO A 152 -3.93 -8.59 9.75
N THR A 153 -5.13 -8.10 9.45
CA THR A 153 -5.42 -6.68 9.21
C THR A 153 -4.99 -5.79 10.38
N GLU A 154 -5.28 -6.20 11.62
CA GLU A 154 -4.90 -5.43 12.83
C GLU A 154 -3.38 -5.30 13.00
N LEU A 155 -2.63 -6.38 12.76
CA LEU A 155 -1.16 -6.37 12.84
C LEU A 155 -0.53 -5.55 11.70
N VAL A 156 -1.16 -5.60 10.52
CA VAL A 156 -0.75 -4.79 9.37
C VAL A 156 -1.05 -3.31 9.62
N ASP A 157 -2.19 -2.97 10.19
CA ASP A 157 -2.53 -1.58 10.57
C ASP A 157 -1.49 -1.02 11.56
N ALA A 158 -1.22 -1.75 12.63
CA ALA A 158 -0.21 -1.38 13.63
C ALA A 158 1.19 -1.23 13.01
N LEU A 159 1.54 -2.08 12.04
CA LEU A 159 2.82 -1.99 11.35
C LEU A 159 2.91 -0.78 10.41
N VAL A 160 1.84 -0.49 9.66
CA VAL A 160 1.75 0.68 8.79
C VAL A 160 1.91 1.97 9.59
N GLU A 161 1.30 2.04 10.77
CA GLU A 161 1.50 3.15 11.72
C GLU A 161 2.94 3.21 12.24
N ARG A 162 3.49 2.08 12.69
CA ARG A 162 4.87 1.99 13.21
C ARG A 162 5.91 2.42 12.18
N LEU A 163 5.73 2.04 10.92
CA LEU A 163 6.64 2.41 9.82
C LEU A 163 6.47 3.85 9.37
N ALA A 164 5.50 4.59 9.93
CA ALA A 164 5.17 5.96 9.57
C ALA A 164 4.99 6.14 8.05
N LEU A 165 4.32 5.17 7.40
CA LEU A 165 4.15 5.18 5.95
C LEU A 165 3.36 6.41 5.51
N GLY A 166 3.84 7.07 4.45
CA GLY A 166 3.20 8.24 3.87
C GLY A 166 1.90 7.90 3.14
N ALA A 167 1.10 8.92 2.80
CA ALA A 167 -0.18 8.74 2.13
C ALA A 167 -0.06 7.97 0.80
N TYR A 168 0.95 8.32 -0.02
CA TYR A 168 1.24 7.59 -1.26
C TYR A 168 1.45 6.09 -1.02
N GLU A 169 2.23 5.74 0.00
CA GLU A 169 2.55 4.35 0.32
C GLU A 169 1.29 3.62 0.81
N ARG A 170 0.47 4.27 1.64
CA ARG A 170 -0.82 3.72 2.08
C ARG A 170 -1.79 3.51 0.91
N ALA A 171 -1.85 4.45 -0.02
CA ALA A 171 -2.67 4.33 -1.23
C ALA A 171 -2.16 3.20 -2.15
N ALA A 172 -0.84 3.06 -2.31
CA ALA A 172 -0.23 1.96 -3.06
C ALA A 172 -0.57 0.59 -2.47
N LEU A 173 -0.52 0.47 -1.14
CA LEU A 173 -0.94 -0.74 -0.42
C LEU A 173 -2.44 -1.03 -0.60
N GLY A 174 -3.29 0.02 -0.57
CA GLY A 174 -4.72 -0.10 -0.88
C GLY A 174 -4.96 -0.66 -2.28
N ARG A 175 -4.26 -0.12 -3.30
CA ARG A 175 -4.32 -0.63 -4.67
C ARG A 175 -3.88 -2.09 -4.77
N GLN A 176 -2.83 -2.50 -4.04
CA GLN A 176 -2.39 -3.90 -4.04
C GLN A 176 -3.41 -4.84 -3.40
N ARG A 177 -4.05 -4.43 -2.30
CA ARG A 177 -5.16 -5.18 -1.70
C ARG A 177 -6.32 -5.37 -2.68
N ASP A 178 -6.67 -4.32 -3.42
CA ASP A 178 -7.75 -4.40 -4.39
C ASP A 178 -7.37 -5.31 -5.57
N ARG A 179 -6.11 -5.26 -6.03
CA ARG A 179 -5.59 -6.20 -7.04
C ARG A 179 -5.64 -7.65 -6.56
N ALA A 180 -5.23 -7.92 -5.32
CA ALA A 180 -5.28 -9.25 -4.70
C ALA A 180 -6.70 -9.84 -4.73
N ARG A 181 -7.74 -8.99 -4.56
CA ARG A 181 -9.15 -9.39 -4.66
C ARG A 181 -9.57 -9.68 -6.10
N THR A 182 -9.01 -8.98 -7.08
CA THR A 182 -9.33 -9.16 -8.51
C THR A 182 -8.57 -10.30 -9.19
N THR A 183 -7.56 -10.87 -8.54
CA THR A 183 -6.86 -12.07 -9.02
C THR A 183 -7.61 -13.38 -8.75
N GLU A 184 -8.77 -13.34 -8.08
CA GLU A 184 -9.85 -14.31 -8.29
C GLU A 184 -10.37 -14.16 -9.73
N PRO A 185 -10.52 -15.24 -10.53
CA PRO A 185 -10.55 -15.15 -11.98
C PRO A 185 -11.80 -14.43 -12.50
N SER A 186 -11.64 -13.14 -12.80
CA SER A 186 -12.55 -12.35 -13.61
C SER A 186 -11.73 -11.50 -14.57
N GLY A 187 -11.39 -12.09 -15.71
CA GLY A 187 -10.72 -11.39 -16.79
C GLY A 187 -11.58 -10.25 -17.34
N ALA A 188 -11.21 -9.00 -17.03
CA ALA A 188 -11.43 -7.83 -17.87
C ALA A 188 -10.92 -6.55 -17.17
N ALA A 189 -9.62 -6.21 -17.36
CA ALA A 189 -9.15 -4.81 -17.45
C ALA A 189 -7.62 -4.76 -17.61
N LEU A 190 -7.07 -5.06 -18.79
CA LEU A 190 -5.71 -4.62 -19.14
C LEU A 190 -5.65 -4.28 -20.62
N ALA A 191 -5.85 -3.01 -20.94
CA ALA A 191 -5.50 -2.44 -22.24
C ALA A 191 -5.04 -0.96 -22.16
N SER A 192 -5.31 -0.23 -21.06
CA SER A 192 -5.07 1.22 -20.98
C SER A 192 -4.01 1.68 -19.96
N GLY A 193 -3.47 0.81 -19.11
CA GLY A 193 -2.52 1.21 -18.04
C GLY A 193 -3.12 2.13 -16.95
N LEU A 194 -4.42 2.42 -17.01
CA LEU A 194 -5.14 3.20 -16.00
C LEU A 194 -5.79 2.27 -14.97
N PRO A 195 -5.88 2.68 -13.69
CA PRO A 195 -6.77 2.04 -12.73
C PRO A 195 -8.21 2.05 -13.24
N PRO A 196 -9.03 1.01 -12.97
CA PRO A 196 -10.42 0.97 -13.39
C PRO A 196 -11.17 2.25 -13.01
N LEU A 197 -11.86 2.85 -13.98
CA LEU A 197 -12.63 4.06 -13.72
C LEU A 197 -13.83 3.74 -12.82
N PRO A 198 -14.15 4.61 -11.86
CA PRO A 198 -15.26 4.41 -10.94
C PRO A 198 -16.59 4.45 -11.71
N LYS A 199 -17.56 3.64 -11.29
CA LYS A 199 -18.87 3.49 -11.96
C LYS A 199 -19.95 4.26 -11.22
N GLY A 200 -20.64 5.14 -11.94
CA GLY A 200 -21.69 6.01 -11.41
C GLY A 200 -22.99 5.29 -10.99
N PRO A 201 -24.09 6.04 -10.76
CA PRO A 201 -24.23 7.47 -11.03
C PRO A 201 -23.48 8.36 -10.03
N PHE A 202 -22.91 9.45 -10.53
CA PHE A 202 -22.25 10.48 -9.73
C PHE A 202 -23.00 11.80 -9.88
N ARG A 203 -23.01 12.58 -8.80
CA ARG A 203 -23.65 13.90 -8.71
C ARG A 203 -22.70 15.00 -9.18
N PHE A 204 -21.45 14.94 -8.73
CA PHE A 204 -20.37 15.85 -9.13
C PHE A 204 -19.02 15.19 -8.84
N PHE A 205 -17.96 15.82 -9.33
CA PHE A 205 -16.59 15.41 -9.10
C PHE A 205 -15.78 16.53 -8.48
N ALA A 206 -14.70 16.20 -7.80
CA ALA A 206 -13.61 17.13 -7.53
C ALA A 206 -12.31 16.54 -8.07
N LEU A 207 -11.43 17.39 -8.60
CA LEU A 207 -10.19 16.99 -9.24
C LEU A 207 -9.05 17.88 -8.73
N ASP A 208 -7.93 17.24 -8.41
CA ASP A 208 -6.68 17.87 -8.02
C ASP A 208 -5.50 17.20 -8.76
N VAL A 209 -4.43 17.95 -9.00
CA VAL A 209 -3.22 17.45 -9.67
C VAL A 209 -1.94 17.90 -8.97
N GLU A 210 -0.96 17.00 -8.94
CA GLU A 210 0.42 17.33 -8.58
C GLU A 210 1.28 17.51 -9.84
N THR A 211 2.27 18.40 -9.78
CA THR A 211 3.23 18.62 -10.88
C THR A 211 4.66 18.32 -10.46
N ALA A 212 5.45 17.69 -11.32
CA ALA A 212 6.85 17.33 -11.04
C ALA A 212 7.75 18.55 -10.80
N ASN A 213 7.46 19.67 -11.48
CA ASN A 213 8.22 20.91 -11.38
C ASN A 213 7.35 22.14 -11.69
N SER A 214 7.97 23.32 -11.84
CA SER A 214 7.27 24.60 -12.06
C SER A 214 6.57 24.72 -13.43
N ASP A 215 6.80 23.79 -14.35
CA ASP A 215 6.06 23.67 -15.59
C ASP A 215 4.67 23.06 -15.32
N ARG A 216 3.60 23.81 -15.58
CA ARG A 216 2.22 23.37 -15.32
C ARG A 216 1.81 22.16 -16.15
N SER A 217 2.50 21.87 -17.26
CA SER A 217 2.24 20.67 -18.06
C SER A 217 2.85 19.41 -17.46
N SER A 218 3.73 19.53 -16.45
CA SER A 218 4.46 18.40 -15.86
C SER A 218 3.66 17.62 -14.80
N ILE A 219 2.37 17.37 -15.06
CA ILE A 219 1.49 16.63 -14.14
C ILE A 219 2.08 15.24 -13.86
N CYS A 220 2.28 14.92 -12.58
CA CYS A 220 2.84 13.64 -12.12
C CYS A 220 1.86 12.79 -11.29
N GLN A 221 0.73 13.37 -10.89
CA GLN A 221 -0.39 12.66 -10.25
C GLN A 221 -1.70 13.35 -10.60
N VAL A 222 -2.76 12.56 -10.72
CA VAL A 222 -4.13 13.06 -10.80
C VAL A 222 -4.99 12.32 -9.80
N GLY A 223 -5.75 13.07 -9.00
CA GLY A 223 -6.75 12.56 -8.08
C GLY A 223 -8.14 13.08 -8.43
N VAL A 224 -9.15 12.21 -8.33
CA VAL A 224 -10.55 12.53 -8.61
C VAL A 224 -11.43 11.95 -7.52
N ALA A 225 -12.12 12.83 -6.78
CA ALA A 225 -13.18 12.44 -5.87
C ALA A 225 -14.51 12.39 -6.61
N CYS A 226 -15.14 11.22 -6.62
CA CYS A 226 -16.40 10.94 -7.30
C CYS A 226 -17.52 10.91 -6.26
N VAL A 227 -18.40 11.91 -6.28
CA VAL A 227 -19.43 12.09 -5.26
C VAL A 227 -20.76 11.55 -5.75
N ARG A 228 -21.35 10.62 -4.99
CA ARG A 228 -22.67 10.05 -5.29
C ARG A 228 -23.80 10.93 -4.75
N HIS A 229 -25.03 10.66 -5.18
CA HIS A 229 -26.21 11.42 -4.73
C HIS A 229 -26.52 11.25 -3.23
N ASP A 230 -26.14 10.13 -2.65
CA ASP A 230 -26.22 9.87 -1.20
C ASP A 230 -25.09 10.53 -0.40
N ARG A 231 -24.17 11.24 -1.10
CA ARG A 231 -23.00 11.95 -0.58
C ARG A 231 -21.83 11.06 -0.20
N GLN A 232 -21.85 9.77 -0.58
CA GLN A 232 -20.64 8.93 -0.51
C GLN A 232 -19.60 9.43 -1.50
N ILE A 233 -18.33 9.37 -1.09
CA ILE A 233 -17.18 9.78 -1.90
C ILE A 233 -16.33 8.54 -2.18
N GLU A 234 -16.08 8.29 -3.46
CA GLU A 234 -15.12 7.30 -3.95
C GLU A 234 -13.97 8.05 -4.62
N THR A 235 -12.71 7.77 -4.25
CA THR A 235 -11.54 8.46 -4.82
C THR A 235 -10.85 7.57 -5.84
N TRP A 236 -10.59 8.12 -7.02
CA TRP A 236 -9.74 7.53 -8.05
C TRP A 236 -8.43 8.31 -8.14
N VAL A 237 -7.29 7.61 -8.17
CA VAL A 237 -5.96 8.24 -8.20
C VAL A 237 -5.06 7.49 -9.16
N THR A 238 -4.28 8.21 -9.95
CA THR A 238 -3.21 7.63 -10.76
C THR A 238 -1.96 8.50 -10.72
N LEU A 239 -0.80 7.85 -10.79
CA LEU A 239 0.43 8.53 -11.21
C LEU A 239 0.38 8.82 -12.71
N VAL A 240 1.15 9.81 -13.12
CA VAL A 240 1.29 10.23 -14.51
C VAL A 240 2.78 10.37 -14.82
N ASP A 241 3.23 9.85 -15.97
CA ASP A 241 4.57 10.16 -16.48
C ASP A 241 4.54 11.55 -17.14
N PRO A 242 5.18 12.58 -16.54
CA PRO A 242 5.21 13.93 -17.10
C PRO A 242 6.18 14.06 -18.29
N GLN A 243 6.85 12.98 -18.70
CA GLN A 243 7.83 12.92 -19.79
C GLN A 243 8.95 13.96 -19.65
N THR A 244 9.38 14.22 -18.41
CA THR A 244 10.45 15.18 -18.11
C THR A 244 11.42 14.64 -17.08
N GLY A 245 12.71 14.89 -17.29
CA GLY A 245 13.75 14.59 -16.31
C GLY A 245 13.91 15.68 -15.23
N ARG A 246 13.16 16.78 -15.31
CA ARG A 246 13.24 17.88 -14.33
C ARG A 246 12.29 17.62 -13.17
N TRP A 247 12.82 17.57 -11.96
CA TRP A 247 12.04 17.28 -10.76
C TRP A 247 12.39 18.26 -9.64
N ARG A 248 11.38 18.89 -9.02
CA ARG A 248 11.59 19.92 -7.99
C ARG A 248 10.65 19.79 -6.79
N PHE A 249 9.49 19.15 -6.93
CA PHE A 249 8.46 19.15 -5.90
C PHE A 249 8.31 17.82 -5.14
N SER A 250 9.28 16.91 -5.24
CA SER A 250 9.30 15.67 -4.43
C SER A 250 9.10 15.92 -2.94
N ASP A 251 9.71 16.97 -2.40
CA ASP A 251 9.61 17.26 -0.96
C ASP A 251 8.23 17.78 -0.55
N LEU A 252 7.41 18.20 -1.53
CA LEU A 252 6.05 18.68 -1.30
C LEU A 252 5.06 17.52 -1.20
N HIS A 253 5.02 16.66 -2.22
CA HIS A 253 4.01 15.61 -2.39
C HIS A 253 4.57 14.17 -2.29
N GLY A 254 5.88 14.01 -2.07
CA GLY A 254 6.54 12.71 -1.91
C GLY A 254 6.72 11.89 -3.20
N ILE A 255 6.27 12.39 -4.35
CA ILE A 255 6.36 11.70 -5.64
C ILE A 255 7.72 11.99 -6.28
N THR A 256 8.41 10.93 -6.70
CA THR A 256 9.73 11.00 -7.33
C THR A 256 9.68 10.55 -8.78
N ASN A 257 10.67 10.96 -9.58
CA ASN A 257 10.81 10.51 -10.97
C ASN A 257 10.83 8.97 -11.11
N ALA A 258 11.36 8.26 -10.11
CA ALA A 258 11.39 6.80 -10.12
C ALA A 258 9.98 6.18 -9.99
N MET A 259 9.06 6.82 -9.27
CA MET A 259 7.72 6.31 -9.02
C MET A 259 6.82 6.39 -10.26
N VAL A 260 7.04 7.38 -11.12
CA VAL A 260 6.25 7.60 -12.35
C VAL A 260 6.77 6.81 -13.55
N GLN A 261 7.87 6.06 -13.41
CA GLN A 261 8.38 5.20 -14.47
C GLN A 261 7.36 4.12 -14.84
N GLY A 262 6.90 4.13 -16.09
CA GLY A 262 5.89 3.19 -16.58
C GLY A 262 4.45 3.57 -16.21
N ALA A 263 4.23 4.71 -15.54
CA ALA A 263 2.91 5.28 -15.35
C ALA A 263 2.32 5.74 -16.70
N PRO A 264 0.99 5.83 -16.84
CA PRO A 264 0.37 6.35 -18.05
C PRO A 264 0.78 7.81 -18.30
N THR A 265 0.89 8.19 -19.56
CA THR A 265 1.10 9.58 -19.96
C THR A 265 -0.20 10.38 -19.82
N ILE A 266 -0.08 11.71 -19.73
CA ILE A 266 -1.22 12.58 -19.44
C ILE A 266 -2.33 12.51 -20.51
N ASP A 267 -2.02 12.22 -21.77
CA ASP A 267 -3.00 12.02 -22.84
C ASP A 267 -3.91 10.81 -22.56
N VAL A 268 -3.33 9.68 -22.11
CA VAL A 268 -4.08 8.48 -21.73
C VAL A 268 -5.01 8.80 -20.55
N VAL A 269 -4.49 9.52 -19.55
CA VAL A 269 -5.25 9.91 -18.36
C VAL A 269 -6.41 10.82 -18.72
N ILE A 270 -6.19 11.85 -19.54
CA ILE A 270 -7.24 12.76 -20.02
C ILE A 270 -8.31 11.99 -20.79
N ASP A 271 -7.94 11.08 -21.70
CA ASP A 271 -8.90 10.28 -22.46
C ASP A 271 -9.73 9.35 -21.58
N GLY A 272 -9.14 8.83 -20.49
CA GLY A 272 -9.84 8.07 -19.47
C GLY A 272 -10.83 8.94 -18.70
N LEU A 273 -10.37 10.09 -18.20
CA LEU A 273 -11.19 11.01 -17.41
C LEU A 273 -12.31 11.65 -18.23
N ASP A 274 -12.10 11.90 -19.52
CA ASP A 274 -13.14 12.51 -20.37
C ASP A 274 -14.40 11.63 -20.45
N ARG A 275 -14.24 10.30 -20.42
CA ARG A 275 -15.37 9.35 -20.36
C ARG A 275 -16.21 9.49 -19.10
N LEU A 276 -15.61 10.00 -18.02
CA LEU A 276 -16.24 10.17 -16.71
C LEU A 276 -16.75 11.60 -16.50
N LEU A 277 -15.98 12.60 -16.93
CA LEU A 277 -16.15 14.01 -16.57
C LEU A 277 -16.82 14.85 -17.66
N ALA A 278 -16.94 14.36 -18.91
CA ALA A 278 -17.57 15.11 -19.99
C ALA A 278 -19.01 15.51 -19.63
N GLY A 279 -19.28 16.83 -19.68
CA GLY A 279 -20.57 17.40 -19.32
C GLY A 279 -20.94 17.32 -17.82
N GLN A 280 -20.00 16.91 -16.95
CA GLN A 280 -20.18 16.84 -15.52
C GLN A 280 -19.59 18.06 -14.82
N THR A 281 -20.15 18.40 -13.66
CA THR A 281 -19.58 19.43 -12.77
C THR A 281 -18.33 18.89 -12.08
N VAL A 282 -17.20 19.60 -12.25
CA VAL A 282 -15.90 19.28 -11.67
C VAL A 282 -15.43 20.44 -10.80
N TYR A 283 -15.29 20.21 -9.50
CA TYR A 283 -14.71 21.16 -8.57
C TYR A 283 -13.19 21.05 -8.54
N GLN A 284 -12.51 22.18 -8.64
CA GLN A 284 -11.10 22.34 -8.27
C GLN A 284 -11.01 23.16 -6.98
N HIS A 285 -9.86 23.11 -6.29
CA HIS A 285 -9.61 23.93 -5.11
C HIS A 285 -8.50 24.95 -5.39
N SER A 286 -8.91 26.09 -5.97
CA SER A 286 -8.09 27.07 -6.70
C SER A 286 -8.21 26.92 -8.22
N GLY A 287 -7.55 27.79 -8.99
CA GLY A 287 -7.55 27.71 -10.45
C GLY A 287 -6.37 26.91 -11.03
N PHE A 288 -5.58 26.27 -10.18
CA PHE A 288 -4.34 25.60 -10.58
C PHE A 288 -4.62 24.37 -11.44
N ASP A 289 -5.53 23.50 -11.03
CA ASP A 289 -5.78 22.19 -11.65
C ASP A 289 -6.21 22.31 -13.10
N ARG A 290 -7.23 23.14 -13.37
CA ARG A 290 -7.66 23.43 -14.73
C ARG A 290 -6.53 24.03 -15.58
N SER A 291 -5.71 24.90 -14.98
CA SER A 291 -4.59 25.52 -15.71
C SER A 291 -3.49 24.51 -16.06
N ALA A 292 -3.26 23.50 -15.22
CA ALA A 292 -2.33 22.41 -15.46
C ALA A 292 -2.85 21.47 -16.56
N ILE A 293 -4.12 21.07 -16.48
CA ILE A 293 -4.79 20.30 -17.54
C ILE A 293 -4.73 21.03 -18.88
N ARG A 294 -5.07 22.34 -18.90
CA ARG A 294 -4.95 23.16 -20.10
C ARG A 294 -3.53 23.22 -20.65
N ALA A 295 -2.52 23.38 -19.79
CA ALA A 295 -1.13 23.42 -20.20
C ALA A 295 -0.67 22.08 -20.79
N ALA A 296 -1.07 20.96 -20.18
CA ALA A 296 -0.81 19.63 -20.71
C ALA A 296 -1.47 19.41 -22.08
N CYS A 297 -2.76 19.79 -22.24
CA CYS A 297 -3.45 19.74 -23.54
C CYS A 297 -2.73 20.58 -24.61
N ALA A 298 -2.29 21.79 -24.25
CA ALA A 298 -1.54 22.65 -25.17
C ALA A 298 -0.21 22.02 -25.59
N GLY A 299 0.52 21.39 -24.66
CA GLY A 299 1.75 20.64 -24.94
C GLY A 299 1.53 19.45 -25.88
N LEU A 300 0.35 18.83 -25.82
CA LEU A 300 -0.08 17.75 -26.72
C LEU A 300 -0.67 18.24 -28.05
N GLY A 301 -0.83 19.56 -28.23
CA GLY A 301 -1.49 20.12 -29.41
C GLY A 301 -2.98 19.78 -29.52
N ARG A 302 -3.65 19.48 -28.39
CA ARG A 302 -5.09 19.14 -28.34
C ARG A 302 -5.91 20.21 -27.62
N LEU A 303 -7.22 20.19 -27.86
CA LEU A 303 -8.17 21.05 -27.14
C LEU A 303 -8.33 20.60 -25.68
N GLU A 304 -8.59 21.56 -24.80
CA GLU A 304 -9.00 21.31 -23.43
C GLU A 304 -10.34 20.55 -23.42
N PRO A 305 -10.50 19.52 -22.59
CA PRO A 305 -11.78 18.83 -22.42
C PRO A 305 -12.92 19.77 -21.98
N GLU A 306 -14.14 19.48 -22.42
CA GLU A 306 -15.34 20.25 -22.05
C GLU A 306 -15.91 19.82 -20.70
N TRP A 307 -15.16 20.09 -19.63
CA TRP A 307 -15.61 19.86 -18.24
C TRP A 307 -16.20 21.15 -17.65
N ASP A 308 -17.28 21.03 -16.87
CA ASP A 308 -17.90 22.18 -16.20
C ASP A 308 -17.18 22.49 -14.88
N TRP A 309 -16.11 23.28 -15.01
CA TRP A 309 -15.24 23.63 -13.89
C TRP A 309 -15.87 24.65 -12.93
N LEU A 310 -16.03 24.25 -11.67
CA LEU A 310 -16.37 25.12 -10.55
C LEU A 310 -15.21 25.21 -9.55
N ASN A 311 -15.24 26.22 -8.69
CA ASN A 311 -14.21 26.44 -7.69
C ASN A 311 -14.78 26.30 -6.27
N SER A 312 -14.29 25.31 -5.54
CA SER A 312 -14.70 25.05 -4.16
C SER A 312 -14.28 26.17 -3.20
N VAL A 313 -13.25 26.96 -3.51
CA VAL A 313 -12.90 28.19 -2.77
C VAL A 313 -14.05 29.21 -2.83
N SER A 314 -14.72 29.34 -3.97
CA SER A 314 -15.89 30.23 -4.10
C SER A 314 -17.10 29.72 -3.34
N VAL A 315 -17.23 28.40 -3.17
CA VAL A 315 -18.23 27.79 -2.29
C VAL A 315 -17.88 28.08 -0.84
N ALA A 316 -16.63 27.81 -0.44
CA ALA A 316 -16.13 28.01 0.92
C ALA A 316 -16.23 29.47 1.38
N ARG A 317 -15.92 30.44 0.52
CA ARG A 317 -16.06 31.88 0.83
C ARG A 317 -17.49 32.30 1.12
N ARG A 318 -18.47 31.65 0.50
CA ARG A 318 -19.89 31.94 0.73
C ARG A 318 -20.41 31.24 1.99
N ALA A 319 -19.94 30.02 2.25
CA ALA A 319 -20.35 29.25 3.42
C ALA A 319 -19.70 29.72 4.72
N TRP A 320 -18.43 30.13 4.68
CA TRP A 320 -17.63 30.54 5.84
C TRP A 320 -16.90 31.88 5.59
N PRO A 321 -17.63 33.00 5.41
CA PRO A 321 -17.03 34.31 5.16
C PRO A 321 -16.06 34.76 6.27
N GLU A 322 -16.23 34.28 7.50
CA GLU A 322 -15.41 34.56 8.68
C GLU A 322 -13.95 34.10 8.57
N LEU A 323 -13.64 33.15 7.67
CA LEU A 323 -12.26 32.70 7.43
C LEU A 323 -11.46 33.70 6.58
N SER A 324 -12.10 34.76 6.08
CA SER A 324 -11.43 35.82 5.32
C SER A 324 -10.41 36.55 6.19
N GLY A 325 -9.12 36.35 5.92
CA GLY A 325 -8.01 36.97 6.66
C GLY A 325 -7.43 36.14 7.81
N ASN A 326 -8.02 34.98 8.14
CA ASN A 326 -7.60 34.12 9.25
C ASN A 326 -7.07 32.76 8.75
N GLY A 327 -6.03 32.78 7.90
CA GLY A 327 -5.53 31.60 7.18
C GLY A 327 -6.22 31.33 5.83
N GLY A 328 -7.35 31.99 5.58
CA GLY A 328 -8.05 31.98 4.29
C GLY A 328 -8.79 30.66 4.02
N HIS A 329 -9.24 30.49 2.78
CA HIS A 329 -10.04 29.35 2.33
C HIS A 329 -9.21 28.30 1.57
N GLY A 330 -7.93 28.16 1.89
CA GLY A 330 -7.12 27.05 1.37
C GLY A 330 -7.43 25.75 2.11
N LEU A 331 -7.15 24.60 1.49
CA LEU A 331 -7.46 23.28 2.05
C LEU A 331 -6.91 23.08 3.46
N ALA A 332 -5.67 23.48 3.74
CA ALA A 332 -5.08 23.35 5.08
C ALA A 332 -5.88 24.09 6.17
N SER A 333 -6.36 25.31 5.86
CA SER A 333 -7.17 26.12 6.77
C SER A 333 -8.57 25.51 6.96
N LEU A 334 -9.22 25.12 5.86
CA LEU A 334 -10.53 24.48 5.88
C LEU A 334 -10.51 23.13 6.58
N LYS A 335 -9.45 22.34 6.39
CA LYS A 335 -9.23 21.06 7.06
C LYS A 335 -9.24 21.24 8.57
N ALA A 336 -8.46 22.19 9.08
CA ALA A 336 -8.39 22.49 10.50
C ALA A 336 -9.75 22.98 11.05
N TYR A 337 -10.42 23.88 10.31
CA TYR A 337 -11.69 24.46 10.73
C TYR A 337 -12.87 23.48 10.71
N LEU A 338 -12.91 22.59 9.71
CA LEU A 338 -14.00 21.64 9.48
C LEU A 338 -13.73 20.26 10.10
N GLY A 339 -12.57 20.07 10.74
CA GLY A 339 -12.19 18.80 11.37
C GLY A 339 -11.95 17.66 10.37
N LEU A 340 -11.56 18.00 9.13
CA LEU A 340 -11.28 16.99 8.11
C LEU A 340 -9.96 16.27 8.41
N ARG A 341 -9.91 14.95 8.21
CA ARG A 341 -8.72 14.13 8.45
C ARG A 341 -8.22 13.53 7.12
N PHE A 342 -7.22 14.16 6.53
CA PHE A 342 -6.52 13.69 5.31
C PHE A 342 -5.10 14.30 5.25
N GLU A 343 -4.09 13.65 4.68
CA GLU A 343 -2.74 14.23 4.53
C GLU A 343 -2.74 15.26 3.37
N HIS A 344 -2.02 16.38 3.51
CA HIS A 344 -1.95 17.43 2.47
C HIS A 344 -0.84 17.09 1.46
N HIS A 345 -1.03 17.38 0.16
CA HIS A 345 -0.12 17.07 -0.95
C HIS A 345 -0.19 15.64 -1.50
N ASP A 346 -1.39 15.05 -1.47
CA ASP A 346 -1.76 13.92 -2.33
C ASP A 346 -2.99 14.33 -3.12
N ALA A 347 -2.92 14.23 -4.45
CA ALA A 347 -4.00 14.68 -5.32
C ALA A 347 -5.35 14.00 -5.02
N GLY A 348 -5.34 12.75 -4.54
CA GLY A 348 -6.57 12.03 -4.17
C GLY A 348 -7.21 12.60 -2.91
N GLU A 349 -6.39 12.81 -1.88
CA GLU A 349 -6.82 13.38 -0.60
C GLU A 349 -7.26 14.85 -0.74
N ASP A 350 -6.52 15.65 -1.50
CA ASP A 350 -6.86 17.06 -1.75
C ASP A 350 -8.13 17.18 -2.63
N ALA A 351 -8.33 16.30 -3.62
CA ALA A 351 -9.59 16.21 -4.36
C ALA A 351 -10.77 15.80 -3.45
N ARG A 352 -10.56 14.81 -2.56
CA ARG A 352 -11.57 14.40 -1.58
C ARG A 352 -11.94 15.55 -0.65
N ALA A 353 -10.95 16.27 -0.15
CA ALA A 353 -11.16 17.42 0.71
C ALA A 353 -11.97 18.52 0.02
N ALA A 354 -11.65 18.82 -1.24
CA ALA A 354 -12.40 19.78 -2.04
C ALA A 354 -13.88 19.37 -2.20
N ALA A 355 -14.16 18.07 -2.38
CA ALA A 355 -15.51 17.53 -2.40
C ALA A 355 -16.22 17.64 -1.04
N GLU A 356 -15.53 17.31 0.07
CA GLU A 356 -16.07 17.44 1.43
C GLU A 356 -16.42 18.88 1.77
N VAL A 357 -15.59 19.85 1.38
CA VAL A 357 -15.86 21.29 1.51
C VAL A 357 -17.18 21.67 0.85
N VAL A 358 -17.45 21.18 -0.37
CA VAL A 358 -18.73 21.43 -1.06
C VAL A 358 -19.90 20.80 -0.31
N LEU A 359 -19.77 19.55 0.11
CA LEU A 359 -20.83 18.82 0.83
C LEU A 359 -21.16 19.43 2.19
N LEU A 360 -20.16 19.95 2.90
CA LEU A 360 -20.34 20.61 4.19
C LEU A 360 -20.99 21.98 4.03
N ALA A 361 -20.58 22.75 3.02
CA ALA A 361 -21.19 24.02 2.68
C ALA A 361 -22.68 23.88 2.35
N GLU A 362 -23.07 22.84 1.61
CA GLU A 362 -24.48 22.56 1.28
C GLU A 362 -25.33 22.21 2.51
N ARG A 363 -24.71 21.67 3.56
CA ARG A 363 -25.38 21.34 4.83
C ARG A 363 -25.50 22.55 5.77
N GLY A 364 -24.83 23.67 5.47
CA GLY A 364 -24.80 24.83 6.33
C GLY A 364 -24.08 24.58 7.67
N ILE A 365 -23.12 23.65 7.71
CA ILE A 365 -22.36 23.34 8.94
C ILE A 365 -21.41 24.50 9.24
N SER A 366 -21.59 25.15 10.39
CA SER A 366 -20.63 26.11 10.95
C SER A 366 -19.54 25.38 11.72
N GLY A 367 -18.28 25.78 11.59
CA GLY A 367 -17.18 25.15 12.31
C GLY A 367 -17.29 25.40 13.81
N GLY A 368 -17.70 24.37 14.53
CA GLY A 368 -17.61 24.25 15.97
C GLY A 368 -16.95 22.92 16.27
N VAL A 369 -15.91 22.96 17.10
CA VAL A 369 -15.33 21.76 17.70
C VAL A 369 -16.43 21.14 18.57
N ASP A 370 -17.17 20.18 18.03
CA ASP A 370 -17.81 19.20 18.88
C ASP A 370 -16.65 18.48 19.58
N ARG A 371 -16.44 18.86 20.85
CA ARG A 371 -15.69 18.04 21.81
C ARG A 371 -16.15 16.61 21.59
N TYR A 372 -15.22 15.74 21.21
CA TYR A 372 -15.39 14.33 21.50
C TYR A 372 -15.74 14.27 22.99
N ASP A 373 -16.93 13.75 23.31
CA ASP A 373 -17.23 13.28 24.64
C ASP A 373 -16.10 12.31 24.99
N VAL A 374 -15.19 12.80 25.83
CA VAL A 374 -14.28 11.97 26.58
C VAL A 374 -15.20 11.06 27.36
N LEU A 375 -15.15 9.76 27.05
CA LEU A 375 -15.67 8.74 27.95
C LEU A 375 -14.98 9.00 29.29
N ASP A 376 -15.78 9.52 30.23
CA ASP A 376 -15.41 9.72 31.61
C ASP A 376 -15.32 8.32 32.26
N ASP A 377 -14.12 7.74 32.18
CA ASP A 377 -13.69 6.71 33.12
C ASP A 377 -13.42 7.40 34.45
N GLY A 378 -14.40 7.38 35.38
CA GLY A 378 -14.18 7.89 36.73
C GLY A 378 -15.38 7.89 37.67
N ASP A 379 -15.47 6.85 38.50
CA ASP A 379 -16.05 6.82 39.86
C ASP A 379 -17.52 7.26 40.07
N TYR A 380 -18.44 6.29 40.15
CA TYR A 380 -19.13 5.83 41.39
C TYR A 380 -20.10 4.68 41.11
#